data_AF-A0A498BUU6-F1
#
_entry.id   AF-A0A498BUU6-F1
#
_cell.length_a   1.000
_cell.length_b   1.000
_cell.length_c   1.000
_cell.angle_alpha   90.00
_cell.angle_beta   90.00
_cell.angle_gamma   90.00
#
_symmetry.space_group_name_H-M   'P 1'
#
loop_
_entity.id
_entity.type
_entity.pdbx_description
1 polymer ?
#
loop_
_entity_poly.entity_id
_entity_poly.type
_entity_poly.pdbx_seq_one_letter_code
_entity_poly.pdbx_strand_id
1 'polypeptide(L)'
;MTSPAPVRRRAVFLDVDGTLMQDGHHIPPSAIDAIRTARARGHLVLLSTGRGMAELRGDIMDIGFDGAVTNGGAYASTGDEIVMARMLSADDVAHRLRAARAHLTRSPRIHPAPREWNT
;
A
#
# COMPACT_ATOMS: atom_id res chain seq x y z
N MET A 1 -29.43 -15.27 29.32
CA MET A 1 -28.42 -14.45 28.61
C MET A 1 -27.87 -15.28 27.46
N THR A 2 -28.27 -14.99 26.23
CA THR A 2 -27.81 -15.72 25.05
C THR A 2 -26.40 -15.23 24.71
N SER A 3 -25.41 -16.12 24.68
CA SER A 3 -24.08 -15.73 24.18
C SER A 3 -24.20 -15.23 22.74
N PRO A 4 -23.49 -14.16 22.35
CA PRO A 4 -23.52 -13.67 20.98
C PRO A 4 -23.10 -14.78 20.02
N ALA A 5 -23.77 -14.87 18.87
CA ALA A 5 -23.42 -15.84 17.82
C ALA A 5 -21.93 -15.69 17.44
N PRO A 6 -21.22 -16.80 17.15
CA PRO A 6 -19.80 -16.74 16.84
C PRO A 6 -19.56 -15.86 15.61
N VAL A 7 -18.70 -14.85 15.77
CA VAL A 7 -18.31 -13.95 14.69
C VAL A 7 -17.50 -14.77 13.68
N ARG A 8 -17.99 -14.88 12.44
CA ARG A 8 -17.20 -15.49 11.36
C ARG A 8 -16.00 -14.61 11.06
N ARG A 9 -14.80 -15.16 11.25
CA ARG A 9 -13.54 -14.50 10.90
C ARG A 9 -13.52 -14.19 9.39
N ARG A 10 -13.02 -13.00 9.06
CA ARG A 10 -12.90 -12.46 7.69
C ARG A 10 -11.55 -11.75 7.57
N ALA A 11 -11.09 -11.57 6.35
CA ALA A 11 -9.94 -10.73 6.03
C ALA A 11 -10.39 -9.52 5.20
N VAL A 12 -9.88 -8.34 5.53
CA VAL A 12 -10.13 -7.09 4.84
C VAL A 12 -8.82 -6.57 4.30
N PHE A 13 -8.79 -6.22 3.01
CA PHE A 13 -7.63 -5.63 2.34
C PHE A 13 -7.93 -4.18 2.01
N LEU A 14 -7.05 -3.27 2.44
CA LEU A 14 -7.24 -1.83 2.31
C LEU A 14 -6.11 -1.24 1.49
N ASP A 15 -6.46 -0.51 0.43
CA ASP A 15 -5.51 0.36 -0.26
C ASP A 15 -5.17 1.60 0.60
N VAL A 16 -4.09 2.28 0.27
CA VAL A 16 -3.62 3.48 0.97
C VAL A 16 -4.14 4.73 0.27
N ASP A 17 -3.63 5.00 -0.94
CA ASP A 17 -3.86 6.25 -1.65
C ASP A 17 -5.31 6.39 -2.13
N GLY A 18 -6.00 7.44 -1.68
CA GLY A 18 -7.41 7.67 -2.02
C GLY A 18 -8.39 6.72 -1.32
N THR A 19 -7.91 5.85 -0.42
CA THR A 19 -8.74 4.94 0.40
C THR A 19 -8.57 5.23 1.88
N LEU A 20 -7.39 4.97 2.45
CA LEU A 20 -7.06 5.31 3.84
C LEU A 20 -6.56 6.73 3.97
N MET A 21 -5.83 7.20 2.96
CA MET A 21 -5.20 8.50 2.95
C MET A 21 -5.87 9.40 1.92
N GLN A 22 -6.49 10.47 2.41
CA GLN A 22 -7.06 11.53 1.61
C GLN A 22 -5.95 12.53 1.24
N ASP A 23 -5.93 12.92 -0.04
CA ASP A 23 -5.04 13.95 -0.62
C ASP A 23 -3.54 13.76 -0.29
N GLY A 24 -3.12 12.51 -0.02
CA GLY A 24 -1.72 12.14 0.23
C GLY A 24 -1.17 12.51 1.61
N HIS A 25 -1.99 13.08 2.51
CA HIS A 25 -1.50 13.62 3.78
C HIS A 25 -2.39 13.33 4.99
N HIS A 26 -3.67 13.01 4.81
CA HIS A 26 -4.61 12.91 5.94
C HIS A 26 -5.26 11.53 6.03
N ILE A 27 -5.24 10.93 7.22
CA ILE A 27 -5.97 9.70 7.53
C ILE A 27 -7.13 10.05 8.46
N PRO A 28 -8.40 9.83 8.05
CA PRO A 28 -9.55 10.12 8.90
C PRO A 28 -9.51 9.30 10.20
N PRO A 29 -9.76 9.90 11.37
CA PRO A 29 -9.80 9.16 12.64
C PRO A 29 -10.79 8.00 12.64
N SER A 30 -11.93 8.17 11.94
CA SER A 30 -12.94 7.11 11.79
C SER A 30 -12.42 5.86 11.07
N ALA A 31 -11.46 6.00 10.14
CA ALA A 31 -10.83 4.87 9.48
C ALA A 31 -9.95 4.08 10.44
N ILE A 32 -9.17 4.81 11.27
CA ILE A 32 -8.33 4.21 12.32
C ILE A 32 -9.19 3.42 13.31
N ASP A 33 -10.28 4.02 13.77
CA ASP A 33 -11.23 3.38 14.70
C ASP A 33 -11.89 2.15 14.08
N ALA A 34 -12.31 2.23 12.82
CA ALA A 34 -12.90 1.10 12.11
C ALA A 34 -11.93 -0.08 11.97
N ILE A 35 -10.66 0.19 11.61
CA ILE A 35 -9.61 -0.82 11.49
C ILE A 35 -9.35 -1.50 12.84
N ARG A 36 -9.13 -0.70 13.89
CA ARG A 36 -8.88 -1.23 15.24
C ARG A 36 -10.07 -2.03 15.78
N THR A 37 -11.29 -1.56 15.52
CA THR A 37 -12.52 -2.28 15.88
C THR A 37 -12.66 -3.61 15.13
N ALA A 38 -12.38 -3.63 13.82
CA ALA A 38 -12.44 -4.85 13.03
C ALA A 38 -11.43 -5.90 13.55
N ARG A 39 -10.19 -5.46 13.85
CA ARG A 39 -9.16 -6.31 14.44
C ARG A 39 -9.55 -6.82 15.83
N ALA A 40 -10.08 -5.96 16.70
CA ALA A 40 -10.55 -6.35 18.03
C ALA A 40 -11.71 -7.36 18.00
N ARG A 41 -12.50 -7.38 16.91
CA ARG A 41 -13.54 -8.38 16.65
C ARG A 41 -13.03 -9.68 16.03
N GLY A 42 -11.71 -9.83 15.90
CA GLY A 42 -11.03 -11.04 15.41
C GLY A 42 -10.87 -11.12 13.89
N HIS A 43 -11.27 -10.08 13.14
CA HIS A 43 -10.99 -10.01 11.70
C HIS A 43 -9.52 -9.69 11.46
N LEU A 44 -9.02 -10.12 10.30
CA LEU A 44 -7.70 -9.71 9.81
C LEU A 44 -7.86 -8.45 8.97
N VAL A 45 -7.00 -7.47 9.18
CA VAL A 45 -6.94 -6.27 8.35
C VAL A 45 -5.52 -6.13 7.80
N LEU A 46 -5.41 -6.12 6.48
CA LEU A 46 -4.15 -6.08 5.76
C LEU A 46 -4.12 -4.87 4.82
N LEU A 47 -2.92 -4.33 4.61
CA LEU A 47 -2.70 -3.36 3.53
C LEU A 47 -2.66 -4.08 2.18
N SER A 48 -3.11 -3.40 1.13
CA SER A 48 -3.02 -3.85 -0.27
C SER A 48 -2.78 -2.64 -1.18
N THR A 49 -1.52 -2.32 -1.42
CA THR A 49 -1.11 -1.05 -2.02
C THR A 49 -0.04 -1.18 -3.09
N GLY A 50 -0.02 -0.19 -4.00
CA GLY A 50 1.06 0.02 -4.96
C GLY A 50 2.39 0.41 -4.30
N ARG A 51 2.34 1.08 -3.14
CA ARG A 51 3.52 1.55 -2.41
C ARG A 51 4.43 0.39 -1.99
N GLY A 52 5.74 0.63 -2.00
CA GLY A 52 6.72 -0.27 -1.39
C GLY A 52 6.71 -0.15 0.14
N MET A 53 7.24 -1.17 0.83
CA MET A 53 7.30 -1.18 2.30
C MET A 53 8.02 0.06 2.87
N ALA A 54 9.06 0.54 2.20
CA ALA A 54 9.80 1.73 2.62
C ALA A 54 8.99 3.03 2.51
N GLU A 55 7.85 3.05 1.83
CA GLU A 55 6.95 4.20 1.69
C GLU A 55 5.80 4.15 2.71
N LEU A 56 5.63 3.03 3.41
CA LEU A 56 4.67 2.85 4.50
C LEU A 56 5.37 3.19 5.82
N ARG A 57 5.20 4.43 6.30
CA ARG A 57 5.84 4.92 7.52
C ARG A 57 4.89 5.81 8.33
N GLY A 58 5.28 6.07 9.58
CA GLY A 58 4.58 6.98 10.49
C GLY A 58 3.14 6.56 10.71
N ASP A 59 2.24 7.55 10.63
CA ASP A 59 0.82 7.43 10.96
C ASP A 59 0.12 6.23 10.32
N ILE A 60 0.51 5.81 9.10
CA ILE A 60 -0.07 4.60 8.48
C ILE A 60 0.27 3.36 9.32
N MET A 61 1.55 3.16 9.64
CA MET A 61 1.98 1.95 10.34
C MET A 61 1.50 1.93 11.80
N ASP A 62 1.32 3.11 12.40
CA ASP A 62 0.82 3.27 13.78
C ASP A 62 -0.67 2.89 13.94
N ILE A 63 -1.43 2.77 12.85
CA ILE A 63 -2.79 2.22 12.87
C ILE A 63 -2.77 0.76 13.33
N GLY A 64 -1.76 0.01 12.87
CA GLY A 64 -1.57 -1.40 13.11
C GLY A 64 -2.38 -2.30 12.16
N PHE A 65 -1.66 -3.14 11.41
CA PHE A 65 -2.21 -4.11 10.47
C PHE A 65 -1.65 -5.51 10.75
N ASP A 66 -2.34 -6.54 10.26
CA ASP A 66 -1.94 -7.95 10.45
C ASP A 66 -1.02 -8.46 9.33
N GLY A 67 -0.87 -7.68 8.26
CA GLY A 67 -0.01 -7.98 7.12
C GLY A 67 -0.14 -6.92 6.02
N ALA A 68 0.61 -7.09 4.94
CA ALA A 68 0.59 -6.17 3.82
C ALA A 68 0.91 -6.87 2.49
N VAL A 69 0.17 -6.49 1.45
CA VAL A 69 0.51 -6.69 0.05
C VAL A 69 1.01 -5.34 -0.48
N THR A 70 2.27 -5.28 -0.90
CA THR A 70 2.97 -4.05 -1.29
C THR A 70 3.57 -4.19 -2.69
N ASN A 71 4.16 -3.10 -3.22
CA ASN A 71 4.78 -3.06 -4.54
C ASN A 71 3.81 -3.52 -5.65
N GLY A 72 2.54 -3.13 -5.54
CA GLY A 72 1.50 -3.50 -6.50
C GLY A 72 1.23 -5.00 -6.56
N GLY A 73 1.45 -5.73 -5.46
CA GLY A 73 1.25 -7.18 -5.38
C GLY A 73 2.51 -8.02 -5.62
N ALA A 74 3.67 -7.40 -5.85
CA ALA A 74 4.92 -8.13 -6.01
C ALA A 74 5.48 -8.68 -4.67
N TYR A 75 4.99 -8.17 -3.53
CA TYR A 75 5.46 -8.57 -2.22
C TYR A 75 4.30 -8.70 -1.23
N ALA A 76 4.27 -9.76 -0.43
CA ALA A 76 3.25 -10.00 0.57
C ALA A 76 3.85 -10.52 1.89
N SER A 77 3.40 -9.98 3.01
CA SER A 77 3.80 -10.40 4.36
C SER A 77 2.61 -10.50 5.32
N THR A 78 2.76 -11.33 6.36
CA THR A 78 1.84 -11.45 7.49
C THR A 78 2.64 -11.51 8.78
N GLY A 79 2.39 -10.60 9.72
CA GLY A 79 3.32 -10.36 10.82
C GLY A 79 4.75 -10.11 10.31
N ASP A 80 5.71 -10.87 10.83
CA ASP A 80 7.12 -10.81 10.43
C ASP A 80 7.48 -11.78 9.29
N GLU A 81 6.52 -12.56 8.79
CA GLU A 81 6.76 -13.56 7.75
C GLU A 81 6.52 -12.98 6.36
N ILE A 82 7.48 -13.20 5.46
CA ILE A 82 7.33 -12.93 4.03
C ILE A 82 6.69 -14.14 3.38
N VAL A 83 5.45 -13.98 2.91
CA VAL A 83 4.67 -15.03 2.25
C VAL A 83 4.99 -15.10 0.76
N MET A 84 5.27 -13.94 0.14
CA MET A 84 5.60 -13.86 -1.28
C MET A 84 6.55 -12.71 -1.56
N ALA A 85 7.55 -12.94 -2.40
CA ALA A 85 8.39 -11.91 -2.99
C ALA A 85 8.72 -12.29 -4.43
N ARG A 86 8.20 -11.51 -5.39
CA ARG A 86 8.45 -11.70 -6.82
C ARG A 86 9.20 -10.50 -7.39
N MET A 87 10.50 -10.68 -7.56
CA MET A 87 11.37 -9.69 -8.17
C MET A 87 11.33 -9.79 -9.70
N LEU A 88 11.53 -8.66 -10.38
CA LEU A 88 11.84 -8.67 -11.80
C LEU A 88 13.22 -9.27 -12.01
N SER A 89 13.39 -10.09 -13.06
CA SER A 89 14.71 -10.58 -13.44
C SER A 89 15.58 -9.43 -13.98
N ALA A 90 16.90 -9.60 -13.93
CA ALA A 90 17.83 -8.61 -14.50
C ALA A 90 17.55 -8.34 -15.98
N ASP A 91 17.16 -9.37 -16.74
CA ASP A 91 16.80 -9.26 -18.15
C ASP A 91 15.51 -8.46 -18.35
N ASP A 92 14.51 -8.69 -17.52
CA ASP A 92 13.24 -7.96 -17.51
C ASP A 92 13.45 -6.48 -17.19
N VAL A 93 14.31 -6.18 -16.22
CA VAL A 93 14.70 -4.81 -15.87
C VAL A 93 15.44 -4.18 -17.05
N ALA A 94 16.44 -4.86 -17.61
CA ALA A 94 17.23 -4.34 -18.73
C ALA A 94 16.36 -4.09 -19.97
N HIS A 95 15.43 -5.00 -20.26
CA HIS A 95 14.46 -4.86 -21.35
C HIS A 95 13.56 -3.62 -21.15
N ARG A 96 12.95 -3.47 -19.98
CA ARG A 96 12.08 -2.32 -19.65
C ARG A 96 12.85 -1.00 -19.68
N LEU A 97 14.08 -0.96 -19.17
CA LEU A 97 14.93 0.24 -19.22
C LEU A 97 15.30 0.63 -20.65
N ARG A 98 15.64 -0.33 -21.51
CA ARG A 98 15.90 -0.06 -22.94
C ARG A 98 14.67 0.53 -23.63
N ALA A 99 13.50 -0.06 -23.41
CA ALA A 99 12.25 0.43 -23.97
C ALA A 99 11.90 1.85 -23.50
N ALA A 100 12.02 2.13 -22.20
CA ALA A 100 11.74 3.44 -21.62
C ALA A 100 12.68 4.52 -22.19
N ARG A 101 13.99 4.23 -22.27
CA ARG A 101 14.98 5.15 -22.86
C ARG A 101 14.67 5.46 -24.32
N ALA A 102 14.34 4.45 -25.12
CA ALA A 102 13.99 4.64 -26.52
C ALA A 102 12.74 5.53 -26.68
N HIS A 103 11.74 5.37 -25.80
CA HIS A 103 10.54 6.21 -25.82
C HIS A 103 10.84 7.67 -25.44
N LEU A 104 11.63 7.90 -24.39
CA LEU A 104 12.04 9.25 -23.97
C LEU A 104 12.88 9.98 -25.03
N THR A 105 13.67 9.27 -25.83
CA THR A 105 14.41 9.88 -26.95
C THR A 105 13.54 10.23 -28.16
N ARG A 106 12.33 9.68 -28.26
CA ARG A 106 11.41 9.87 -29.40
C ARG A 106 10.28 10.85 -29.11
N SER A 107 10.10 11.28 -27.86
CA SER A 107 9.06 12.23 -27.47
C SER A 107 9.67 13.63 -27.29
N PRO A 108 9.12 14.69 -27.92
CA PRO A 108 9.61 16.04 -27.69
C PRO A 108 9.41 16.41 -26.21
N ARG A 109 10.51 16.84 -25.57
CA ARG A 109 10.66 17.18 -24.14
C ARG A 109 9.36 17.58 -23.44
N ILE A 110 8.94 16.78 -22.45
CA ILE A 110 8.06 17.27 -21.38
C ILE A 110 8.94 18.20 -20.54
N HIS A 111 8.84 19.52 -20.77
CA HIS A 111 9.37 20.49 -19.82
C HIS A 111 8.43 20.50 -18.60
N PRO A 112 8.86 20.09 -17.40
CA PRO A 112 8.14 20.47 -16.21
C PRO A 112 8.27 21.99 -16.07
N ALA A 113 7.15 22.72 -16.09
CA ALA A 113 7.14 24.11 -15.65
C ALA A 113 7.70 24.16 -14.23
N PRO A 114 8.57 25.14 -13.89
CA PRO A 114 9.08 25.27 -12.54
C PRO A 114 7.90 25.46 -11.57
N ARG A 115 7.66 24.49 -10.70
CA ARG A 115 6.74 24.66 -9.58
C ARG A 115 7.48 25.42 -8.50
N GLU A 116 7.02 26.64 -8.27
CA GLU A 116 7.42 27.48 -7.15
C GLU A 116 6.86 26.82 -5.88
N TRP A 117 7.71 26.10 -5.15
CA TRP A 117 7.36 25.64 -3.81
C TRP A 117 7.43 26.86 -2.89
N ASN A 118 6.28 27.50 -2.66
CA ASN A 118 6.20 28.57 -1.69
C ASN A 118 6.45 27.97 -0.30
N THR A 119 7.36 28.62 0.43
CA THR A 119 7.87 28.28 1.76
C THR A 119 6.80 28.09 2.82
#